data_AF-A0A1I2MAZ8-F1
#
_entry.id   AF-A0A1I2MAZ8-F1
#
_cell.length_a   1.000
_cell.length_b   1.000
_cell.length_c   1.000
_cell.angle_alpha   90.00
_cell.angle_beta   90.00
_cell.angle_gamma   90.00
#
_symmetry.space_group_name_H-M   'P 1'
#
loop_
_entity.id
_entity.type
_entity.pdbx_description
1 polymer ?
#
loop_
_entity_poly.entity_id
_entity_poly.type
_entity_poly.pdbx_seq_one_letter_code
_entity_poly.pdbx_strand_id
1 'polypeptide(L)'
;MLEWYYLPLFVAPLILSVLAPFIDTPQGKKQGKLIYHSPLFITEKEKNGRIIIHGGTLFDYYYVIDRNWKAKQRIRYILRQYILGLVNLTESYTEKEAAEITLEGTSYILNKRTAEKLGFTTKRTDILQQIILIYNYLQILLANSMAKGKLSFPDVGKVNTYTASLSSVKKNKNYLKKLAEKLAD
;
A
#
# COMPACT_ATOMS: atom_id res chain seq x y z
N MET A 1 -23.91 11.41 -34.01
CA MET A 1 -22.53 10.90 -34.05
C MET A 1 -21.80 11.49 -32.86
N LEU A 2 -21.27 10.67 -31.96
CA LEU A 2 -20.39 11.19 -30.90
C LEU A 2 -19.11 11.64 -31.61
N GLU A 3 -18.92 12.95 -31.77
CA GLU A 3 -17.79 13.47 -32.53
C GLU A 3 -16.48 13.12 -31.81
N TRP A 4 -15.61 12.39 -32.51
CA TRP A 4 -14.31 11.93 -32.02
C TRP A 4 -13.42 13.06 -31.48
N TYR A 5 -13.74 14.32 -31.78
CA TYR A 5 -13.11 15.51 -31.21
C TYR A 5 -13.18 15.59 -29.67
N TYR A 6 -14.19 15.01 -29.04
CA TYR A 6 -14.28 14.98 -27.57
C TYR A 6 -13.49 13.84 -26.92
N LEU A 7 -13.00 12.86 -27.70
CA LEU A 7 -12.27 11.72 -27.17
C LEU A 7 -11.04 12.13 -26.33
N PRO A 8 -10.21 13.12 -26.73
CA PRO A 8 -9.08 13.57 -25.92
C PRO A 8 -9.50 14.09 -24.53
N LEU A 9 -10.68 14.72 -24.41
CA LEU A 9 -11.17 15.25 -23.13
C LEU A 9 -11.42 14.13 -22.11
N PHE A 10 -11.81 12.94 -22.58
CA PHE A 10 -12.03 11.77 -21.72
C PHE A 10 -10.77 10.92 -21.53
N VAL A 11 -9.91 10.82 -22.55
CA VAL A 11 -8.70 9.98 -22.50
C VAL A 11 -7.56 10.66 -21.73
N ALA A 12 -7.39 11.98 -21.86
CA ALA A 12 -6.29 12.69 -21.22
C ALA A 12 -6.29 12.55 -19.68
N PRO A 13 -7.42 12.72 -18.96
CA PRO A 13 -7.46 12.49 -17.51
C PRO A 13 -7.07 11.06 -17.11
N LEU A 14 -7.45 10.05 -17.89
CA LEU A 14 -7.08 8.65 -17.62
C LEU A 14 -5.56 8.46 -17.74
N ILE A 15 -4.95 8.99 -18.81
CA ILE A 15 -3.50 8.93 -19.00
C ILE A 15 -2.79 9.67 -17.87
N LEU A 16 -3.22 10.88 -17.54
CA LEU A 16 -2.64 11.67 -16.45
C LEU A 16 -2.73 10.93 -15.11
N SER A 17 -3.84 10.24 -14.84
CA SER A 17 -3.98 9.45 -13.61
C SER A 17 -2.96 8.30 -13.52
N VAL A 18 -2.56 7.71 -14.65
CA VAL A 18 -1.55 6.64 -14.69
C VAL A 18 -0.14 7.20 -14.56
N LEU A 19 0.11 8.40 -15.10
CA LEU A 19 1.40 9.06 -15.03
C LEU A 19 1.66 9.74 -13.67
N ALA A 20 0.62 10.18 -12.97
CA ALA A 20 0.73 10.92 -11.72
C ALA A 20 1.64 10.22 -10.67
N PRO A 21 1.52 8.91 -10.38
CA PRO A 21 2.40 8.24 -9.43
C PRO A 21 3.89 8.30 -9.79
N PHE A 22 4.23 8.40 -11.08
CA PHE A 22 5.63 8.48 -11.55
C PHE A 22 6.27 9.85 -11.29
N ILE A 23 5.46 10.85 -10.94
CA ILE A 23 5.90 12.20 -10.58
C ILE A 23 5.71 12.40 -9.07
N ASP A 24 4.52 12.11 -8.57
CA ASP A 24 4.10 12.40 -7.20
C ASP A 24 4.83 11.54 -6.17
N THR A 25 5.10 10.26 -6.48
CA THR A 25 5.77 9.36 -5.53
C THR A 25 7.22 9.79 -5.31
N PRO A 26 8.06 9.99 -6.35
CA PRO A 26 9.42 10.50 -6.17
C PRO A 26 9.46 11.89 -5.53
N GLN A 27 8.55 12.79 -5.90
CA GLN A 27 8.47 14.12 -5.30
C GLN A 27 8.08 14.06 -3.82
N GLY A 28 7.08 13.24 -3.47
CA GLY A 28 6.64 13.02 -2.09
C GLY A 28 7.75 12.45 -1.22
N LYS A 29 8.56 11.54 -1.76
CA LYS A 29 9.77 11.04 -1.10
C LYS A 29 10.81 12.15 -0.91
N LYS A 30 11.12 12.92 -1.95
CA LYS A 30 12.08 14.04 -1.90
C LYS A 30 11.69 15.10 -0.87
N GLN A 31 10.39 15.38 -0.74
CA GLN A 31 9.84 16.35 0.21
C GLN A 31 9.71 15.80 1.64
N GLY A 32 10.01 14.51 1.87
CA GLY A 32 9.83 13.86 3.18
C GLY A 32 8.36 13.64 3.58
N LYS A 33 7.42 13.80 2.64
CA LYS A 33 6.00 13.48 2.84
C LYS A 33 5.76 11.98 2.84
N LEU A 34 6.53 11.24 2.03
CA LEU A 34 6.53 9.78 1.95
C LEU A 34 7.83 9.21 2.50
N ILE A 35 7.71 8.24 3.40
CA ILE A 35 8.82 7.56 4.06
C ILE A 35 8.75 6.08 3.67
N TYR A 36 9.79 5.60 3.00
CA TYR A 36 9.93 4.19 2.62
C TYR A 36 10.55 3.41 3.77
N HIS A 37 9.88 2.36 4.19
CA HIS A 37 10.43 1.36 5.12
C HIS A 37 10.81 0.08 4.38
N SER A 38 10.27 -0.13 3.18
CA SER A 38 10.73 -1.12 2.20
C SER A 38 10.31 -0.66 0.80
N PRO A 39 10.83 -1.25 -0.31
CA PRO A 39 10.46 -0.89 -1.68
C PRO A 39 8.97 -0.84 -2.00
N LEU A 40 8.12 -1.56 -1.26
CA LEU A 40 6.67 -1.56 -1.46
C LEU A 40 5.90 -1.19 -0.21
N PHE A 41 6.54 -0.65 0.82
CA PHE A 41 5.86 -0.22 2.04
C PHE A 41 6.27 1.20 2.39
N ILE A 42 5.29 2.08 2.36
CA ILE A 42 5.48 3.52 2.48
C ILE A 42 4.56 4.03 3.58
N THR A 43 5.01 5.01 4.35
CA THR A 43 4.16 5.74 5.26
C THR A 43 4.15 7.22 4.93
N GLU A 44 3.08 7.90 5.30
CA GLU A 44 3.12 9.35 5.44
C GLU A 44 3.98 9.72 6.66
N LYS A 45 4.49 10.95 6.67
CA LYS A 45 5.10 11.52 7.88
C LYS A 45 4.08 11.51 9.02
N GLU A 46 4.52 11.15 10.21
CA GLU A 46 3.68 11.18 11.41
C GLU A 46 3.06 12.56 11.61
N LYS A 47 1.75 12.59 11.89
CA LYS A 47 0.99 13.79 12.19
C LYS A 47 0.07 13.53 13.37
N ASN A 48 0.30 14.22 14.48
CA ASN A 48 -0.50 14.13 15.71
C ASN A 48 -0.61 12.68 16.25
N GLY A 49 0.52 11.97 16.38
CA GLY A 49 0.51 10.59 16.88
C GLY A 49 -0.12 9.58 15.92
N ARG A 50 -0.30 9.94 14.64
CA ARG A 50 -0.88 9.06 13.62
C ARG A 50 0.06 8.91 12.43
N ILE A 51 0.25 7.67 12.01
CA ILE A 51 0.99 7.30 10.80
C ILE A 51 0.04 6.58 9.84
N ILE A 52 -0.09 7.10 8.62
CA ILE A 52 -0.85 6.46 7.55
C ILE A 52 0.08 5.54 6.76
N ILE A 53 -0.31 4.28 6.62
CA ILE A 53 0.42 3.23 5.92
C ILE A 53 -0.19 3.02 4.55
N HIS A 54 0.68 2.93 3.55
CA HIS A 54 0.36 2.63 2.18
C HIS A 54 1.20 1.45 1.67
N GLY A 55 0.61 0.66 0.77
CA GLY A 55 1.41 -0.16 -0.13
C GLY A 55 2.13 0.73 -1.15
N GLY A 56 3.08 0.15 -1.89
CA GLY A 56 3.73 0.84 -3.00
C GLY A 56 2.72 1.38 -4.02
N THR A 57 3.07 2.48 -4.67
CA THR A 57 2.28 3.09 -5.74
C THR A 57 2.53 2.38 -7.06
N LEU A 58 1.82 2.77 -8.12
CA LEU A 58 2.05 2.23 -9.46
C LEU A 58 3.52 2.36 -9.91
N PHE A 59 4.18 3.46 -9.51
CA PHE A 59 5.60 3.69 -9.75
C PHE A 59 6.44 2.57 -9.13
N ASP A 60 6.22 2.25 -7.86
CA ASP A 60 7.01 1.21 -7.16
C ASP A 60 6.79 -0.16 -7.79
N TYR A 61 5.54 -0.51 -8.09
CA TYR A 61 5.24 -1.78 -8.74
C TYR A 61 5.93 -1.92 -10.10
N TYR A 62 5.99 -0.84 -10.87
CA TYR A 62 6.63 -0.84 -12.18
C TYR A 62 8.14 -1.08 -12.12
N TYR A 63 8.83 -0.48 -11.14
CA TYR A 63 10.30 -0.56 -11.02
C TYR A 63 10.79 -1.74 -10.17
N VAL A 64 9.99 -2.22 -9.24
CA VAL A 64 10.42 -3.23 -8.25
C VAL A 64 10.05 -4.65 -8.69
N ILE A 65 8.96 -4.84 -9.44
CA ILE A 65 8.48 -6.17 -9.81
C ILE A 65 9.20 -6.66 -11.08
N ASP A 66 9.96 -7.75 -10.95
CA ASP A 66 10.59 -8.41 -12.10
C ASP A 66 9.54 -9.05 -13.01
N ARG A 67 9.60 -8.70 -14.30
CA ARG A 67 8.68 -9.20 -15.33
C ARG A 67 8.89 -10.68 -15.62
N ASN A 68 10.07 -11.23 -15.34
CA ASN A 68 10.40 -12.64 -15.53
C ASN A 68 9.87 -13.53 -14.41
N TRP A 69 9.46 -12.95 -13.27
CA TRP A 69 8.90 -13.72 -12.16
C TRP A 69 7.52 -14.26 -12.48
N LYS A 70 7.27 -15.51 -12.04
CA LYS A 70 5.94 -16.11 -12.00
C LYS A 70 5.04 -15.34 -11.03
N ALA A 71 3.73 -15.35 -11.25
CA ALA A 71 2.76 -14.66 -10.40
C ALA A 71 2.93 -14.96 -8.89
N LYS A 72 3.19 -16.22 -8.53
CA LYS A 72 3.45 -16.63 -7.14
C LYS A 72 4.67 -15.91 -6.53
N GLN A 73 5.76 -15.78 -7.28
CA GLN A 73 6.98 -15.10 -6.83
C GLN A 73 6.71 -13.62 -6.60
N ARG A 74 6.01 -12.96 -7.53
CA ARG A 74 5.62 -11.54 -7.41
C ARG A 74 4.80 -11.28 -6.14
N ILE A 75 3.75 -12.08 -5.91
CA ILE A 75 2.90 -11.95 -4.72
C ILE A 75 3.70 -12.19 -3.43
N ARG A 76 4.56 -13.21 -3.39
CA ARG A 76 5.40 -13.50 -2.21
C ARG A 76 6.36 -12.34 -1.94
N TYR A 77 7.00 -11.81 -2.97
CA TYR A 77 7.86 -10.64 -2.85
C TYR A 77 7.10 -9.42 -2.31
N ILE A 78 5.92 -9.08 -2.87
CA ILE A 78 5.10 -7.95 -2.41
C ILE A 78 4.74 -8.10 -0.93
N LEU A 79 4.22 -9.27 -0.55
CA LEU A 79 3.87 -9.53 0.84
C LEU A 79 5.09 -9.45 1.75
N ARG A 80 6.24 -9.97 1.33
CA ARG A 80 7.49 -9.88 2.08
C ARG A 80 7.89 -8.43 2.29
N GLN A 81 7.80 -7.57 1.27
CA GLN A 81 8.12 -6.16 1.40
C GLN A 81 7.16 -5.44 2.36
N TYR A 82 5.87 -5.77 2.35
CA TYR A 82 4.92 -5.22 3.33
C TYR A 82 5.29 -5.60 4.77
N ILE A 83 5.65 -6.87 5.01
CA ILE A 83 6.02 -7.34 6.34
C ILE A 83 7.38 -6.74 6.78
N LEU A 84 8.37 -6.69 5.90
CA LEU A 84 9.66 -6.03 6.19
C LEU A 84 9.48 -4.54 6.47
N GLY A 85 8.60 -3.87 5.73
CA GLY A 85 8.26 -2.48 5.97
C GLY A 85 7.67 -2.25 7.35
N LEU A 86 6.74 -3.11 7.79
CA LEU A 86 6.22 -3.07 9.17
C LEU A 86 7.32 -3.30 10.21
N VAL A 87 8.22 -4.26 9.99
CA VAL A 87 9.35 -4.51 10.89
C VAL A 87 10.23 -3.27 11.00
N ASN A 88 10.65 -2.70 9.87
CA ASN A 88 11.52 -1.54 9.82
C ASN A 88 10.84 -0.31 10.45
N LEU A 89 9.53 -0.12 10.22
CA LEU A 89 8.75 0.91 10.90
C LEU A 89 8.79 0.73 12.43
N THR A 90 8.56 -0.48 12.94
CA THR A 90 8.63 -0.73 14.40
C THR A 90 10.03 -0.56 14.99
N GLU A 91 11.08 -0.72 14.18
CA GLU A 91 12.47 -0.51 14.58
C GLU A 91 12.85 0.97 14.66
N SER A 92 12.11 1.83 13.97
CA SER A 92 12.39 3.27 13.87
C SER A 92 11.93 4.07 15.08
N TYR A 93 11.23 3.45 16.03
CA TYR A 93 10.65 4.11 17.21
C TYR A 93 11.00 3.36 18.49
N THR A 94 11.25 4.07 19.58
CA THR A 94 11.40 3.50 20.92
C THR A 94 10.07 2.97 21.46
N GLU A 95 10.09 2.19 22.55
CA GLU A 95 8.85 1.71 23.20
C GLU A 95 7.96 2.86 23.69
N LYS A 96 8.58 3.95 24.19
CA LYS A 96 7.85 5.14 24.68
C LYS A 96 7.16 5.87 23.52
N GLU A 97 7.86 6.11 22.42
CA GLU A 97 7.26 6.76 21.24
C GLU A 97 6.18 5.88 20.61
N ALA A 98 6.42 4.57 20.50
CA ALA A 98 5.46 3.63 19.92
C ALA A 98 4.15 3.52 20.72
N ALA A 99 4.15 3.88 22.00
CA ALA A 99 2.94 3.90 22.83
C ALA A 99 1.96 5.00 22.41
N GLU A 100 2.47 6.12 21.89
CA GLU A 100 1.69 7.30 21.51
C GLU A 100 1.26 7.28 20.03
N ILE A 101 1.76 6.32 19.25
CA ILE A 101 1.54 6.26 17.80
C ILE A 101 0.47 5.24 17.42
N THR A 102 -0.50 5.71 16.64
CA THR A 102 -1.51 4.90 15.96
C THR A 102 -1.18 4.76 14.48
N LEU A 103 -1.22 3.52 14.01
CA LEU A 103 -1.13 3.16 12.61
C LEU A 103 -2.53 3.11 12.01
N GLU A 104 -2.69 3.61 10.80
CA GLU A 104 -3.91 3.43 10.00
C GLU A 104 -3.54 3.05 8.57
N GLY A 105 -4.21 2.06 8.01
CA GLY A 105 -4.03 1.67 6.61
C GLY A 105 -5.33 1.14 6.02
N THR A 106 -5.55 1.43 4.74
CA THR A 106 -6.76 1.01 4.02
C THR A 106 -6.38 0.00 2.96
N SER A 107 -7.01 -1.17 2.98
CA SER A 107 -6.62 -2.27 2.09
C SER A 107 -7.83 -3.02 1.53
N TYR A 108 -7.77 -3.35 0.24
CA TYR A 108 -8.67 -4.29 -0.44
C TYR A 108 -8.06 -5.70 -0.56
N ILE A 109 -6.81 -5.89 -0.13
CA ILE A 109 -6.06 -7.15 -0.23
C ILE A 109 -6.07 -7.89 1.12
N LEU A 110 -5.94 -7.13 2.21
CA LEU A 110 -5.87 -7.68 3.55
C LEU A 110 -7.27 -8.07 4.04
N ASN A 111 -7.42 -9.29 4.55
CA ASN A 111 -8.62 -9.71 5.27
C ASN A 111 -8.46 -9.50 6.78
N LYS A 112 -9.61 -9.47 7.48
CA LYS A 112 -9.68 -9.26 8.94
C LYS A 112 -8.80 -10.22 9.73
N ARG A 113 -8.83 -11.53 9.43
CA ARG A 113 -8.04 -12.55 10.15
C ARG A 113 -6.54 -12.29 10.04
N THR A 114 -6.06 -11.91 8.87
CA THR A 114 -4.64 -11.59 8.67
C THR A 114 -4.29 -10.27 9.35
N ALA A 115 -5.15 -9.26 9.29
CA ALA A 115 -4.95 -7.99 9.98
C ALA A 115 -4.80 -8.18 11.51
N GLU A 116 -5.68 -8.96 12.13
CA GLU A 116 -5.64 -9.27 13.56
C GLU A 116 -4.34 -9.96 13.97
N LYS A 117 -3.84 -10.90 13.15
CA LYS A 117 -2.54 -11.55 13.38
C LYS A 117 -1.35 -10.59 13.29
N LEU A 118 -1.49 -9.49 12.55
CA LEU A 118 -0.47 -8.44 12.45
C LEU A 118 -0.60 -7.38 13.56
N GLY A 119 -1.62 -7.49 14.42
CA GLY A 119 -1.90 -6.54 15.51
C GLY A 119 -2.87 -5.43 15.13
N PHE A 120 -3.58 -5.54 14.01
CA PHE A 120 -4.55 -4.56 13.55
C PHE A 120 -5.99 -4.98 13.85
N THR A 121 -6.85 -3.99 14.09
CA THR A 121 -8.30 -4.14 14.20
C THR A 121 -8.99 -3.43 13.05
N THR A 122 -10.18 -3.90 12.66
CA THR A 122 -10.95 -3.29 11.58
C THR A 122 -11.73 -2.07 12.06
N LYS A 123 -11.70 -1.00 11.27
CA LYS A 123 -12.54 0.20 11.41
C LYS A 123 -13.41 0.35 10.16
N ARG A 124 -14.55 1.02 10.29
CA ARG A 124 -15.39 1.38 9.15
C ARG A 124 -14.59 2.29 8.19
N THR A 125 -14.56 1.93 6.92
CA THR A 125 -13.94 2.73 5.86
C THR A 125 -14.73 4.02 5.65
N ASP A 126 -14.02 5.15 5.60
CA ASP A 126 -14.60 6.47 5.30
C ASP A 126 -15.11 6.51 3.85
N ILE A 127 -16.25 7.18 3.63
CA ILE A 127 -16.83 7.41 2.29
C ILE A 127 -15.82 8.16 1.41
N LEU A 128 -15.06 9.12 1.97
CA LEU A 128 -14.03 9.84 1.23
C LEU A 128 -12.93 8.89 0.73
N GLN A 129 -12.53 7.91 1.55
CA GLN A 129 -11.56 6.91 1.14
C GLN A 129 -12.10 6.03 0.00
N GLN A 130 -13.40 5.71 0.01
CA GLN A 130 -14.03 4.97 -1.09
C GLN A 130 -14.01 5.77 -2.40
N ILE A 131 -14.32 7.07 -2.36
CA ILE A 131 -14.27 7.95 -3.54
C ILE A 131 -12.84 8.04 -4.08
N ILE A 132 -11.86 8.23 -3.21
CA ILE A 132 -10.44 8.26 -3.58
C ILE A 132 -10.01 6.95 -4.25
N LEU A 133 -10.50 5.80 -3.78
CA LEU A 133 -10.20 4.50 -4.39
C LEU A 133 -10.84 4.33 -5.78
N ILE A 134 -12.04 4.86 -5.99
CA ILE A 134 -12.68 4.88 -7.31
C ILE A 134 -11.88 5.74 -8.28
N TYR A 135 -11.46 6.94 -7.85
CA TYR A 135 -10.63 7.82 -8.68
C TYR A 135 -9.31 7.16 -9.06
N ASN A 136 -8.69 6.45 -8.12
CA ASN A 136 -7.43 5.73 -8.35
C ASN A 136 -7.62 4.31 -8.92
N TYR A 137 -8.84 3.91 -9.31
CA TYR A 137 -9.14 2.53 -9.69
C TYR A 137 -8.24 2.02 -10.82
N LEU A 138 -7.95 2.86 -11.82
CA LEU A 138 -7.08 2.48 -12.93
C LEU A 138 -5.64 2.18 -12.47
N GLN A 139 -5.09 2.99 -11.57
CA GLN A 139 -3.76 2.74 -10.99
C GLN A 139 -3.74 1.44 -10.18
N ILE A 140 -4.77 1.20 -9.37
CA ILE A 140 -4.92 -0.01 -8.56
C ILE A 140 -5.05 -1.24 -9.46
N LEU A 141 -5.82 -1.15 -10.55
CA LEU A 141 -5.97 -2.21 -11.54
C LEU A 141 -4.63 -2.55 -12.18
N LEU A 142 -3.85 -1.55 -12.59
CA LEU A 142 -2.53 -1.78 -13.19
C LEU A 142 -1.55 -2.40 -12.20
N ALA A 143 -1.47 -1.88 -10.97
CA ALA A 143 -0.61 -2.42 -9.91
C ALA A 143 -1.00 -3.88 -9.56
N ASN A 144 -2.29 -4.15 -9.39
CA ASN A 144 -2.81 -5.50 -9.13
C ASN A 144 -2.58 -6.46 -10.31
N SER A 145 -2.66 -5.95 -11.54
CA SER A 145 -2.36 -6.73 -12.74
C SER A 145 -0.87 -7.08 -12.84
N MET A 146 0.02 -6.13 -12.50
CA MET A 146 1.46 -6.39 -12.39
C MET A 146 1.77 -7.41 -11.30
N ALA A 147 1.14 -7.28 -10.13
CA ALA A 147 1.26 -8.22 -9.02
C ALA A 147 0.90 -9.66 -9.42
N LYS A 148 -0.18 -9.83 -10.19
CA LYS A 148 -0.69 -11.15 -10.61
C LYS A 148 -0.15 -11.65 -11.95
N GLY A 149 0.57 -10.82 -12.70
CA GLY A 149 1.07 -11.14 -14.03
C GLY A 149 -0.01 -11.33 -15.10
N LYS A 150 -1.22 -10.83 -14.86
CA LYS A 150 -2.35 -10.86 -15.79
C LYS A 150 -3.31 -9.72 -15.47
N LEU A 151 -4.12 -9.30 -16.44
CA LEU A 151 -5.18 -8.33 -16.19
C LEU A 151 -6.07 -8.83 -15.05
N SER A 152 -6.13 -8.07 -13.96
CA SER A 152 -6.91 -8.42 -12.78
C SER A 152 -7.58 -7.19 -12.20
N PHE A 153 -8.89 -7.27 -12.13
CA PHE A 153 -9.74 -6.26 -11.53
C PHE A 153 -9.70 -6.39 -9.99
N PRO A 154 -9.33 -5.33 -9.27
CA PRO A 154 -9.34 -5.32 -7.80
C PRO A 154 -10.78 -5.23 -7.27
N ASP A 155 -11.06 -5.96 -6.19
CA ASP A 155 -12.34 -5.94 -5.50
C ASP A 155 -12.36 -4.80 -4.47
N VAL A 156 -12.47 -3.56 -4.98
CA VAL A 156 -12.49 -2.35 -4.14
C VAL A 156 -13.74 -2.25 -3.26
N GLY A 157 -14.80 -3.02 -3.53
CA GLY A 157 -15.98 -3.10 -2.68
C GLY A 157 -15.72 -3.76 -1.33
N LYS A 158 -14.65 -4.58 -1.22
CA LYS A 158 -14.22 -5.22 0.04
C LYS A 158 -13.16 -4.42 0.80
N VAL A 159 -13.01 -3.14 0.49
CA VAL A 159 -12.05 -2.29 1.17
C VAL A 159 -12.38 -2.19 2.66
N ASN A 160 -11.37 -2.43 3.49
CA ASN A 160 -11.45 -2.22 4.93
C ASN A 160 -10.31 -1.31 5.38
N THR A 161 -10.63 -0.40 6.30
CA THR A 161 -9.63 0.36 7.04
C THR A 161 -9.23 -0.43 8.29
N TYR A 162 -7.94 -0.44 8.57
CA TYR A 162 -7.35 -1.14 9.68
C TYR A 162 -6.56 -0.16 10.54
N THR A 163 -6.60 -0.35 11.86
CA THR A 163 -5.86 0.47 12.82
C THR A 163 -5.16 -0.39 13.86
N ALA A 164 -4.01 0.07 14.35
CA ALA A 164 -3.25 -0.59 15.40
C ALA A 164 -2.47 0.45 16.20
N SER A 165 -2.22 0.23 17.48
CA SER A 165 -1.13 0.95 18.13
C SER A 165 0.21 0.42 17.61
N LEU A 166 1.18 1.29 17.37
CA LEU A 166 2.51 0.89 16.93
C LEU A 166 3.16 -0.07 17.95
N SER A 167 2.92 0.17 19.24
CA SER A 167 3.32 -0.73 20.34
C SER A 167 2.78 -2.16 20.18
N SER A 168 1.53 -2.34 19.74
CA SER A 168 0.95 -3.68 19.53
C SER A 168 1.61 -4.41 18.37
N VAL A 169 1.91 -3.70 17.28
CA VAL A 169 2.63 -4.27 16.13
C VAL A 169 4.08 -4.61 16.52
N LYS A 170 4.73 -3.73 17.30
CA LYS A 170 6.10 -3.92 17.80
C LYS A 170 6.25 -5.14 18.71
N LYS A 171 5.27 -5.42 19.58
CA LYS A 171 5.24 -6.67 20.38
C LYS A 171 5.25 -7.93 19.51
N ASN A 172 4.65 -7.86 18.32
CA ASN A 172 4.60 -8.97 17.37
C ASN A 172 5.80 -9.04 16.41
N LYS A 173 6.83 -8.19 16.59
CA LYS A 173 7.98 -8.07 15.68
C LYS A 173 8.67 -9.40 15.38
N ASN A 174 8.85 -10.28 16.36
CA ASN A 174 9.47 -11.59 16.15
C ASN A 174 8.62 -12.49 15.23
N TYR A 175 7.29 -12.43 15.36
CA TYR A 175 6.39 -13.13 14.44
C TYR A 175 6.49 -12.54 13.03
N LEU A 176 6.54 -11.21 12.89
CA LEU A 176 6.70 -10.54 11.60
C LEU A 176 8.00 -10.94 10.90
N LYS A 177 9.14 -10.98 11.63
CA LYS A 177 10.43 -11.43 11.07
C LYS A 177 10.36 -12.85 10.53
N LYS A 178 9.83 -13.79 11.33
CA LYS A 178 9.62 -15.19 10.90
C LYS A 178 8.69 -15.30 9.69
N LEU A 179 7.67 -14.44 9.61
CA LEU A 179 6.76 -14.41 8.46
C LEU A 179 7.46 -13.90 7.19
N ALA A 180 8.31 -12.87 7.31
CA ALA A 180 9.09 -12.35 6.19
C ALA A 180 10.10 -13.39 5.67
N GLU A 181 10.74 -14.15 6.55
CA GLU A 181 11.63 -15.26 6.19
C GLU A 181 10.88 -16.34 5.40
N LYS A 182 9.70 -16.76 5.86
CA LYS A 182 8.84 -17.73 5.13
C LYS A 182 8.39 -17.25 3.74
N LEU A 183 8.52 -15.97 3.46
CA LEU A 183 8.16 -15.36 2.17
C LEU A 183 9.39 -15.11 1.27
N ALA A 184 10.61 -15.42 1.73
CA ALA A 184 11.84 -15.20 0.98
C ALA A 184 12.04 -16.19 -0.18
N ASP A 185 11.42 -17.38 -0.11
CA ASP A 185 11.58 -18.50 -1.07
C ASP A 185 10.57 -18.50 -2.23
#